data_AF-A0AAN5CI48-F1
#
_entry.id   AF-A0AAN5CI48-F1
#
_cell.length_a   1.000
_cell.length_b   1.000
_cell.length_c   1.000
_cell.angle_alpha   90.00
_cell.angle_beta   90.00
_cell.angle_gamma   90.00
#
_symmetry.space_group_name_H-M   'P 1'
#
loop_
_entity.id
_entity.type
_entity.pdbx_description
1 polymer ?
#
loop_
_entity_poly.entity_id
_entity_poly.type
_entity_poly.pdbx_seq_one_letter_code
_entity_poly.pdbx_strand_id
1 'polypeptide(L)'
;ITVLNSPLFLACFIYRHQAVMVPGSRWSFSPPVQSLPPLLFLLFVFLFPLLLHMISQPPGAVFQYAEMFSSEWPSSLLNRTDCLYPDRLLSFSIFACIVLLMGCVFVFLIISHTFATLREKSTISEKMKEYHRTMTRVLLLQAGVPTLFALVPLGVCFTVFFLDLNGILIIPICFVFISAHSFLHSVAVLSTTPIYRKQLRMMIRSKEN
;
A
#
# COMPACT_ATOMS: atom_id res chain seq x y z
N ILE A 1 6.96 -1.02 -3.97
CA ILE A 1 6.13 -0.12 -4.81
C ILE A 1 4.79 0.18 -4.12
N THR A 2 4.03 -0.82 -3.69
CA THR A 2 2.74 -0.63 -3.01
C THR A 2 2.81 0.25 -1.76
N VAL A 3 3.72 -0.06 -0.83
CA VAL A 3 3.96 0.73 0.40
C VAL A 3 4.44 2.16 0.09
N LEU A 4 5.17 2.33 -1.01
CA LEU A 4 5.66 3.65 -1.45
C LEU A 4 4.54 4.53 -2.02
N ASN A 5 3.42 3.94 -2.50
CA ASN A 5 2.30 4.67 -3.10
C ASN A 5 1.14 4.95 -2.13
N SER A 6 1.01 4.18 -1.04
CA SER A 6 0.13 4.48 0.10
C SER A 6 0.06 5.96 0.53
N PRO A 7 1.15 6.75 0.52
CA PRO A 7 1.14 8.12 1.04
C PRO A 7 0.52 9.08 0.05
N LEU A 8 0.74 8.83 -1.25
CA LEU A 8 0.11 9.57 -2.32
C LEU A 8 -1.40 9.37 -2.27
N PHE A 9 -1.86 8.13 -2.02
CA PHE A 9 -3.29 7.87 -1.82
C PHE A 9 -3.83 8.57 -0.59
N LEU A 10 -3.13 8.50 0.54
CA LEU A 10 -3.53 9.17 1.76
C LEU A 10 -3.64 10.69 1.56
N ALA A 11 -2.64 11.30 0.94
CA ALA A 11 -2.65 12.71 0.59
C ALA A 11 -3.80 13.06 -0.37
N CYS A 12 -4.09 12.19 -1.35
CA CYS A 12 -5.24 12.36 -2.23
C CYS A 12 -6.57 12.32 -1.47
N PHE A 13 -6.76 11.37 -0.54
CA PHE A 13 -7.96 11.29 0.28
C PHE A 13 -8.11 12.51 1.19
N ILE A 14 -7.03 12.94 1.84
CA ILE A 14 -6.98 14.15 2.66
C ILE A 14 -7.34 15.38 1.83
N TYR A 15 -6.71 15.56 0.68
CA TYR A 15 -6.97 16.68 -0.21
C TYR A 15 -8.43 16.71 -0.67
N ARG A 16 -9.01 15.54 -0.98
CA ARG A 16 -10.42 15.44 -1.38
C ARG A 16 -11.38 15.75 -0.25
N HIS A 17 -11.09 15.24 0.94
CA HIS A 17 -11.81 15.59 2.15
C HIS A 17 -11.78 17.11 2.36
N GLN A 18 -10.59 17.74 2.30
CA GLN A 18 -10.46 19.19 2.40
C GLN A 18 -11.26 19.97 1.35
N ALA A 19 -11.33 19.47 0.12
CA ALA A 19 -12.04 20.13 -0.97
C ALA A 19 -13.58 20.17 -0.76
N VAL A 20 -14.15 19.25 0.02
CA VAL A 20 -15.59 19.25 0.34
C VAL A 20 -15.93 19.97 1.66
N MET A 21 -14.91 20.38 2.41
CA MET A 21 -15.05 21.10 3.67
C MET A 21 -15.37 22.59 3.42
N VAL A 22 -16.01 23.25 4.40
CA VAL A 22 -16.37 24.68 4.26
C VAL A 22 -15.08 25.50 4.27
N PRO A 23 -14.99 26.62 3.52
CA PRO A 23 -13.88 27.56 3.68
C PRO A 23 -13.73 27.94 5.17
N GLY A 24 -12.52 27.80 5.72
CA GLY A 24 -12.26 28.02 7.16
C GLY A 24 -12.42 26.78 8.05
N SER A 25 -13.10 25.71 7.60
CA SER A 25 -13.13 24.42 8.30
C SER A 25 -12.03 23.46 7.82
N ARG A 26 -10.99 23.99 7.15
CA ARG A 26 -9.85 23.20 6.66
C ARG A 26 -9.01 22.74 7.84
N TRP A 27 -9.32 21.53 8.32
CA TRP A 27 -8.74 20.94 9.51
C TRP A 27 -9.07 21.82 10.72
N SER A 28 -9.74 21.27 11.74
CA SER A 28 -9.82 21.97 13.04
C SER A 28 -8.45 22.13 13.70
N PHE A 29 -7.37 21.85 12.97
CA PHE A 29 -6.00 21.76 13.39
C PHE A 29 -5.21 22.93 12.83
N SER A 30 -4.36 23.51 13.66
CA SER A 30 -3.46 24.60 13.29
C SER A 30 -2.52 24.18 12.14
N PRO A 31 -2.02 25.13 11.32
CA PRO A 31 -1.10 24.82 10.23
C PRO A 31 0.09 23.92 10.60
N PRO A 32 0.72 24.04 11.79
CA PRO A 32 1.77 23.12 12.22
C PRO A 32 1.31 21.67 12.35
N VAL A 33 0.09 21.45 12.85
CA VAL A 33 -0.48 20.10 13.02
C VAL A 33 -0.83 19.47 11.68
N GLN A 34 -1.16 20.27 10.67
CA GLN A 34 -1.40 19.77 9.30
C GLN A 34 -0.13 19.18 8.67
N SER A 35 1.05 19.63 9.10
CA SER A 35 2.35 19.09 8.67
C SER A 35 2.74 17.81 9.41
N LEU A 36 2.07 17.47 10.53
CA LEU A 36 2.43 16.31 11.34
C LEU A 36 2.21 14.98 10.60
N PRO A 37 1.06 14.71 9.92
CA PRO A 37 0.89 13.47 9.18
C PRO A 37 1.95 13.22 8.10
N PRO A 38 2.30 14.17 7.20
CA PRO A 38 3.35 13.94 6.22
C PRO A 38 4.75 13.78 6.83
N LEU A 39 5.04 14.43 7.97
CA LEU A 39 6.31 14.27 8.70
C LEU A 39 6.43 12.90 9.37
N LEU A 40 5.40 12.46 10.09
CA LEU A 40 5.34 11.10 10.64
C LEU A 40 5.45 10.07 9.53
N PHE A 41 4.81 10.35 8.39
CA PHE A 41 4.88 9.49 7.24
C PHE A 41 6.30 9.42 6.62
N LEU A 42 6.98 10.56 6.44
CA LEU A 42 8.37 10.61 6.00
C LEU A 42 9.28 9.84 6.95
N LEU A 43 9.07 9.99 8.26
CA LEU A 43 9.77 9.21 9.27
C LEU A 43 9.59 7.71 9.02
N PHE A 44 8.35 7.24 8.79
CA PHE A 44 8.11 5.83 8.45
C PHE A 44 8.84 5.38 7.17
N VAL A 45 8.89 6.20 6.12
CA VAL A 45 9.59 5.85 4.86
C VAL A 45 11.08 5.67 5.05
N PHE A 46 11.71 6.50 5.89
CA PHE A 46 13.16 6.41 6.14
C PHE A 46 13.51 5.40 7.23
N LEU A 47 12.67 5.27 8.26
CA LEU A 47 12.87 4.34 9.36
C LEU A 47 12.65 2.89 8.91
N PHE A 48 11.72 2.63 7.99
CA PHE A 48 11.36 1.28 7.58
C PHE A 48 12.51 0.53 6.86
N PRO A 49 13.24 1.11 5.89
CA PRO A 49 14.44 0.49 5.32
C PRO A 49 15.55 0.26 6.36
N LEU A 50 15.72 1.19 7.31
CA LEU A 50 16.70 1.05 8.38
C LEU A 50 16.32 -0.09 9.33
N LEU A 51 15.04 -0.21 9.70
CA LEU A 51 14.53 -1.33 10.49
C LEU A 51 14.68 -2.64 9.73
N LEU A 52 14.32 -2.69 8.44
CA LEU A 52 14.55 -3.84 7.56
C LEU A 52 16.03 -4.22 7.53
N HIS A 53 16.93 -3.25 7.41
CA HIS A 53 18.37 -3.48 7.45
C HIS A 53 18.83 -4.01 8.82
N MET A 54 18.34 -3.47 9.93
CA MET A 54 18.65 -3.96 11.29
C MET A 54 18.06 -5.37 11.56
N ILE A 55 16.96 -5.71 10.89
CA ILE A 55 16.39 -7.07 10.87
C ILE A 55 17.26 -8.00 9.99
N SER A 56 18.06 -7.45 9.08
CA SER A 56 18.94 -8.17 8.16
C SER A 56 20.38 -8.32 8.74
N GLN A 57 20.60 -9.43 9.47
CA GLN A 57 21.87 -10.04 9.92
C GLN A 57 22.92 -9.26 10.75
N PRO A 58 23.38 -9.91 11.85
CA PRO A 58 24.74 -10.46 11.95
C PRO A 58 24.82 -11.99 11.72
N PRO A 59 26.00 -12.56 11.48
CA PRO A 59 26.18 -13.95 10.98
C PRO A 59 25.79 -15.06 11.99
N GLY A 60 25.16 -16.16 11.51
CA GLY A 60 25.22 -17.47 12.18
C GLY A 60 23.91 -18.27 12.40
N ALA A 61 22.74 -17.80 11.95
CA ALA A 61 21.47 -18.52 12.07
C ALA A 61 21.34 -19.74 11.11
N VAL A 62 22.08 -19.76 10.00
CA VAL A 62 22.06 -20.85 9.00
C VAL A 62 22.56 -22.15 9.61
N PHE A 63 23.49 -22.04 10.57
CA PHE A 63 24.10 -23.19 11.20
C PHE A 63 23.08 -24.02 12.01
N GLN A 64 21.90 -23.49 12.34
CA GLN A 64 20.82 -24.25 12.96
C GLN A 64 20.22 -25.32 12.02
N TYR A 65 20.39 -25.16 10.72
CA TYR A 65 19.90 -26.10 9.69
C TYR A 65 21.04 -26.90 9.06
N ALA A 66 22.24 -26.87 9.65
CA ALA A 66 23.45 -27.49 9.11
C ALA A 66 23.27 -28.98 8.78
N GLU A 67 22.48 -29.70 9.58
CA GLU A 67 22.22 -31.13 9.44
C GLU A 67 21.33 -31.48 8.22
N MET A 68 20.59 -30.52 7.68
CA MET A 68 19.75 -30.72 6.49
C MET A 68 20.48 -30.43 5.18
N PHE A 69 21.70 -29.88 5.23
CA PHE A 69 22.49 -29.59 4.04
C PHE A 69 23.29 -30.82 3.60
N SER A 70 23.42 -30.99 2.27
CA SER A 70 24.37 -31.95 1.73
C SER A 70 25.79 -31.59 2.18
N SER A 71 26.59 -32.59 2.53
CA SER A 71 28.01 -32.43 2.87
C SER A 71 28.84 -31.85 1.73
N GLU A 72 28.31 -31.84 0.51
CA GLU A 72 28.95 -31.26 -0.68
C GLU A 72 28.84 -29.73 -0.75
N TRP A 73 28.01 -29.11 0.10
CA TRP A 73 27.84 -27.66 0.07
C TRP A 73 29.06 -26.94 0.68
N PRO A 74 29.68 -25.99 -0.05
CA PRO A 74 30.79 -25.21 0.48
C PRO A 74 30.33 -24.37 1.69
N SER A 75 31.11 -24.38 2.77
CA SER A 75 30.85 -23.56 3.98
C SER A 75 30.75 -22.06 3.68
N SER A 76 31.43 -21.58 2.63
CA SER A 76 31.33 -20.20 2.15
C SER A 76 29.96 -19.85 1.55
N LEU A 77 29.23 -20.82 0.99
CA LEU A 77 27.87 -20.61 0.49
C LEU A 77 26.87 -20.62 1.65
N LEU A 78 27.03 -21.53 2.62
CA LEU A 78 26.21 -21.58 3.82
C LEU A 78 26.26 -20.25 4.59
N ASN A 79 27.45 -19.69 4.78
CA ASN A 79 27.61 -18.37 5.40
C ASN A 79 26.90 -17.21 4.68
N ARG A 80 26.49 -17.39 3.42
CA ARG A 80 25.82 -16.36 2.61
C ARG A 80 24.32 -16.60 2.44
N THR A 81 23.82 -17.79 2.77
CA THR A 81 22.39 -18.14 2.64
C THR A 81 21.54 -17.70 3.83
N ASP A 82 22.18 -17.07 4.81
CA ASP A 82 21.59 -16.72 6.08
C ASP A 82 20.89 -15.36 6.01
N CYS A 83 19.62 -15.35 5.60
CA CYS A 83 18.95 -14.11 5.19
C CYS A 83 17.78 -13.68 6.09
N LEU A 84 17.35 -14.50 7.06
CA LEU A 84 16.06 -14.30 7.72
C LEU A 84 16.08 -14.73 9.20
N TYR A 85 15.76 -13.81 10.12
CA TYR A 85 15.43 -14.17 11.51
C TYR A 85 13.92 -14.29 11.67
N PRO A 86 13.37 -15.49 11.95
CA PRO A 86 11.93 -15.70 12.09
C PRO A 86 11.29 -14.78 13.15
N ASP A 87 11.91 -14.61 14.32
CA ASP A 87 11.36 -13.78 15.41
C ASP A 87 11.32 -12.29 15.07
N ARG A 88 12.34 -11.79 14.38
CA ARG A 88 12.39 -10.38 13.95
C ARG A 88 11.45 -10.13 12.79
N LEU A 89 11.37 -11.08 11.85
CA LEU A 89 10.39 -11.05 10.77
C LEU A 89 8.97 -11.08 11.34
N LEU A 90 8.71 -11.89 12.37
CA LEU A 90 7.44 -11.93 13.10
C LEU A 90 7.12 -10.57 13.72
N SER A 91 8.05 -10.01 14.49
CA SER A 91 7.90 -8.70 15.13
C SER A 91 7.60 -7.61 14.10
N PHE A 92 8.32 -7.62 12.98
CA PHE A 92 8.11 -6.71 11.86
C PHE A 92 6.74 -6.92 11.19
N SER A 93 6.34 -8.17 10.98
CA SER A 93 5.06 -8.52 10.36
C SER A 93 3.89 -8.08 11.24
N ILE A 94 3.98 -8.31 12.56
CA ILE A 94 2.99 -7.82 13.54
C ILE A 94 2.89 -6.30 13.47
N PHE A 95 4.03 -5.60 13.52
CA PHE A 95 4.05 -4.14 13.43
C PHE A 95 3.44 -3.63 12.13
N ALA A 96 3.81 -4.22 10.99
CA ALA A 96 3.27 -3.89 9.68
C ALA A 96 1.76 -4.11 9.61
N CYS A 97 1.24 -5.22 10.17
CA CYS A 97 -0.19 -5.50 10.26
C CYS A 97 -0.93 -4.46 11.10
N ILE A 98 -0.39 -4.05 12.25
CA ILE A 98 -0.98 -3.01 13.10
C ILE A 98 -1.05 -1.67 12.35
N VAL A 99 0.06 -1.23 11.77
CA VAL A 99 0.14 0.02 10.98
C VAL A 99 -0.86 -0.01 9.83
N LEU A 100 -0.96 -1.14 9.16
CA LEU A 100 -1.88 -1.32 8.05
C LEU A 100 -3.35 -1.25 8.49
N LEU A 101 -3.72 -1.94 9.58
CA LEU A 101 -5.06 -1.90 10.15
C LEU A 101 -5.45 -0.47 10.53
N MET A 102 -4.56 0.27 11.20
CA MET A 102 -4.77 1.68 11.52
C MET A 102 -4.98 2.52 10.26
N GLY A 103 -4.17 2.31 9.21
CA GLY A 103 -4.32 2.99 7.93
C GLY A 103 -5.66 2.71 7.25
N CYS A 104 -6.10 1.46 7.24
CA CYS A 104 -7.39 1.06 6.69
C CYS A 104 -8.56 1.72 7.42
N VAL A 105 -8.54 1.70 8.76
CA VAL A 105 -9.56 2.37 9.60
C VAL A 105 -9.58 3.87 9.30
N PHE A 106 -8.42 4.52 9.26
CA PHE A 106 -8.34 5.95 8.97
C PHE A 106 -8.91 6.32 7.60
N VAL A 107 -8.54 5.58 6.55
CA VAL A 107 -9.04 5.79 5.19
C VAL A 107 -10.56 5.58 5.15
N PHE A 108 -11.07 4.53 5.78
CA PHE A 108 -12.51 4.27 5.89
C PHE A 108 -13.26 5.43 6.57
N LEU A 109 -12.73 5.95 7.68
CA LEU A 109 -13.32 7.08 8.40
C LEU A 109 -13.34 8.35 7.53
N ILE A 110 -12.24 8.67 6.84
CA ILE A 110 -12.18 9.82 5.93
C ILE A 110 -13.21 9.70 4.81
N ILE A 111 -13.31 8.52 4.20
CA ILE A 111 -14.25 8.29 3.09
C ILE A 111 -15.69 8.42 3.58
N SER A 112 -16.01 7.78 4.70
CA SER A 112 -17.35 7.81 5.31
C SER A 112 -17.74 9.24 5.67
N HIS A 113 -16.83 9.99 6.31
CA HIS A 113 -17.04 11.40 6.63
C HIS A 113 -17.22 12.27 5.38
N THR A 114 -16.41 12.03 4.33
CA THR A 114 -16.51 12.75 3.06
C THR A 114 -17.88 12.55 2.41
N PHE A 115 -18.38 11.31 2.37
CA PHE A 115 -19.70 11.01 1.82
C PHE A 115 -20.84 11.56 2.68
N ALA A 116 -20.72 11.49 4.01
CA ALA A 116 -21.68 12.08 4.94
C ALA A 116 -21.77 13.60 4.75
N THR A 117 -20.61 14.28 4.69
CA THR A 117 -20.53 15.73 4.46
C THR A 117 -21.13 16.13 3.12
N LEU A 118 -20.87 15.35 2.06
CA LEU A 118 -21.47 15.58 0.73
C LEU A 118 -22.98 15.38 0.70
N ARG A 119 -23.54 14.56 1.60
CA ARG A 119 -24.99 14.33 1.72
C ARG A 119 -25.68 15.49 2.42
N GLU A 120 -25.08 16.03 3.48
CA GLU A 120 -25.69 17.03 4.35
C GLU A 120 -25.63 18.45 3.76
N LYS A 121 -24.57 18.82 3.04
CA LYS A 121 -24.40 20.20 2.54
C LYS A 121 -25.30 20.51 1.35
N SER A 122 -26.32 21.33 1.57
CA SER A 122 -27.18 21.88 0.51
C SER A 122 -26.52 23.00 -0.32
N THR A 123 -25.45 23.61 0.19
CA THR A 123 -24.80 24.78 -0.44
C THR A 123 -23.91 24.44 -1.63
N ILE A 124 -23.58 23.16 -1.84
CA ILE A 124 -22.80 22.71 -2.99
C ILE A 124 -23.76 22.34 -4.13
N SER A 125 -23.48 22.81 -5.35
CA SER A 125 -24.30 22.47 -6.52
C SER A 125 -24.31 20.95 -6.77
N GLU A 126 -25.44 20.41 -7.25
CA GLU A 126 -25.59 18.97 -7.49
C GLU A 126 -24.53 18.42 -8.46
N LYS A 127 -24.19 19.19 -9.50
CA LYS A 127 -23.11 18.84 -10.44
C LYS A 127 -21.75 18.69 -9.74
N MET A 128 -21.45 19.56 -8.78
CA MET A 128 -20.20 19.48 -8.02
C MET A 128 -20.21 18.31 -7.03
N LYS A 129 -21.35 18.02 -6.40
CA LYS A 129 -21.51 16.81 -5.55
C LYS A 129 -21.28 15.53 -6.35
N GLU A 130 -21.87 15.43 -7.53
CA GLU A 130 -21.69 14.28 -8.42
C GLU A 130 -20.23 14.11 -8.85
N TYR A 131 -19.56 15.22 -9.18
CA TYR A 131 -18.14 15.23 -9.49
C TYR A 131 -17.28 14.70 -8.33
N HIS A 132 -17.49 15.20 -7.10
CA HIS A 132 -16.76 14.72 -5.93
C HIS A 132 -17.04 13.24 -5.61
N ARG A 133 -18.30 12.79 -5.70
CA ARG A 133 -18.66 11.38 -5.50
C ARG A 133 -17.96 10.47 -6.52
N THR A 134 -17.97 10.86 -7.79
CA THR A 134 -17.30 10.12 -8.86
C THR A 134 -15.80 10.04 -8.60
N MET A 135 -15.18 11.16 -8.24
CA MET A 135 -13.75 11.19 -7.98
C MET A 135 -13.33 10.36 -6.75
N THR A 136 -14.10 10.41 -5.66
CA THR A 136 -13.86 9.56 -4.48
C THR A 136 -14.01 8.08 -4.82
N ARG A 137 -14.99 7.70 -5.64
CA ARG A 137 -15.13 6.31 -6.14
C ARG A 137 -13.94 5.88 -6.99
N VAL A 138 -13.41 6.76 -7.83
CA VAL A 138 -12.20 6.50 -8.62
C VAL A 138 -11.00 6.25 -7.71
N LEU A 139 -10.79 7.09 -6.69
CA LEU A 139 -9.70 6.90 -5.72
C LEU A 139 -9.84 5.60 -4.94
N LEU A 140 -11.06 5.25 -4.53
CA LEU A 140 -11.38 3.97 -3.90
C LEU A 140 -10.99 2.79 -4.80
N LEU A 141 -11.35 2.84 -6.09
CA LEU A 141 -11.01 1.79 -7.03
C LEU A 141 -9.50 1.69 -7.26
N GLN A 142 -8.81 2.83 -7.39
CA GLN A 142 -7.35 2.88 -7.57
C GLN A 142 -6.60 2.37 -6.32
N ALA A 143 -7.06 2.70 -5.11
CA ALA A 143 -6.48 2.18 -3.86
C ALA A 143 -6.85 0.72 -3.59
N GLY A 144 -8.01 0.28 -4.08
CA GLY A 144 -8.50 -1.10 -3.93
C GLY A 144 -7.63 -2.11 -4.67
N VAL A 145 -7.12 -1.78 -5.86
CA VAL A 145 -6.26 -2.69 -6.65
C VAL A 145 -4.98 -3.11 -5.92
N PRO A 146 -4.10 -2.20 -5.46
CA PRO A 146 -2.90 -2.58 -4.71
C PRO A 146 -3.25 -3.31 -3.39
N THR A 147 -4.36 -2.95 -2.75
CA THR A 147 -4.86 -3.63 -1.56
C THR A 147 -5.22 -5.08 -1.85
N LEU A 148 -6.02 -5.34 -2.89
CA LEU A 148 -6.48 -6.67 -3.24
C LEU A 148 -5.37 -7.55 -3.84
N PHE A 149 -4.52 -6.98 -4.70
CA PHE A 149 -3.57 -7.75 -5.51
C PHE A 149 -2.16 -7.83 -4.94
N ALA A 150 -1.79 -6.96 -4.00
CA ALA A 150 -0.48 -7.06 -3.34
C ALA A 150 -0.63 -7.35 -1.84
N LEU A 151 -1.47 -6.59 -1.14
CA LEU A 151 -1.53 -6.63 0.30
C LEU A 151 -2.22 -7.89 0.85
N VAL A 152 -3.35 -8.29 0.24
CA VAL A 152 -4.05 -9.53 0.62
C VAL A 152 -3.17 -10.77 0.37
N PRO A 153 -2.56 -10.98 -0.82
CA PRO A 153 -1.64 -12.09 -1.05
C PRO A 153 -0.45 -12.10 -0.11
N LEU A 154 0.10 -10.91 0.22
CA LEU A 154 1.19 -10.79 1.20
C LEU A 154 0.73 -11.26 2.60
N GLY A 155 -0.48 -10.88 3.02
CA GLY A 155 -1.09 -11.38 4.24
C GLY A 155 -1.23 -12.91 4.24
N VAL A 156 -1.67 -13.50 3.13
CA VAL A 156 -1.75 -14.96 2.96
C VAL A 156 -0.37 -15.61 3.08
N CYS A 157 0.67 -15.05 2.45
CA CYS A 157 2.04 -15.55 2.59
C CYS A 157 2.50 -15.56 4.05
N PHE A 158 2.23 -14.49 4.80
CA PHE A 158 2.56 -14.43 6.22
C PHE A 158 1.77 -15.46 7.04
N THR A 159 0.48 -15.63 6.78
CA THR A 159 -0.33 -16.64 7.46
C THR A 159 0.19 -18.05 7.19
N VAL A 160 0.53 -18.38 5.94
CA VAL A 160 1.12 -19.68 5.58
C VAL A 160 2.44 -19.90 6.30
N PHE A 161 3.31 -18.87 6.35
CA PHE A 161 4.60 -18.94 7.03
C PHE A 161 4.45 -19.14 8.55
N PHE A 162 3.58 -18.38 9.22
CA PHE A 162 3.46 -18.43 10.69
C PHE A 162 2.64 -19.61 11.22
N LEU A 163 1.70 -20.13 10.42
CA LEU A 163 0.93 -21.31 10.78
C LEU A 163 1.59 -22.62 10.31
N ASP A 164 2.80 -22.54 9.76
CA ASP A 164 3.56 -23.67 9.21
C ASP A 164 2.72 -24.53 8.24
N LEU A 165 1.92 -23.86 7.39
CA LEU A 165 1.08 -24.52 6.40
C LEU A 165 1.93 -24.94 5.20
N ASN A 166 1.53 -26.01 4.53
CA ASN A 166 2.17 -26.43 3.28
C ASN A 166 2.02 -25.35 2.19
N GLY A 167 3.06 -24.52 2.04
CA GLY A 167 3.07 -23.35 1.17
C GLY A 167 3.50 -23.60 -0.26
N ILE A 168 3.83 -24.84 -0.64
CA ILE A 168 4.46 -25.17 -1.95
C ILE A 168 3.65 -24.63 -3.13
N LEU A 169 2.31 -24.69 -3.06
CA LEU A 169 1.42 -24.18 -4.11
C LEU A 169 0.89 -22.77 -3.82
N ILE A 170 0.69 -22.42 -2.55
CA ILE A 170 0.04 -21.16 -2.16
C ILE A 170 0.98 -19.97 -2.40
N ILE A 171 2.24 -20.09 -1.99
CA ILE A 171 3.22 -19.00 -2.05
C ILE A 171 3.46 -18.55 -3.50
N PRO A 172 3.72 -19.43 -4.48
CA PRO A 172 3.90 -19.02 -5.87
C PRO A 172 2.69 -18.28 -6.46
N ILE A 173 1.47 -18.73 -6.15
CA ILE A 173 0.23 -18.06 -6.60
C ILE A 173 0.15 -16.65 -6.02
N CYS A 174 0.45 -16.49 -4.73
CA CYS A 174 0.49 -15.17 -4.10
C CYS A 174 1.54 -14.25 -4.77
N PHE A 175 2.72 -14.77 -5.11
CA PHE A 175 3.75 -14.02 -5.84
C PHE A 175 3.29 -13.60 -7.24
N VAL A 176 2.51 -14.42 -7.95
CA VAL A 176 1.92 -14.04 -9.24
C VAL A 176 1.01 -12.82 -9.06
N PHE A 177 0.10 -12.83 -8.09
CA PHE A 177 -0.76 -11.67 -7.81
C PHE A 177 0.05 -10.43 -7.41
N ILE A 178 1.03 -10.60 -6.50
CA ILE A 178 1.93 -9.52 -6.08
C ILE A 178 2.71 -8.97 -7.27
N SER A 179 3.15 -9.79 -8.23
CA SER A 179 3.85 -9.28 -9.41
C SER A 179 2.91 -8.52 -10.36
N ALA A 180 1.67 -8.98 -10.51
CA ALA A 180 0.67 -8.41 -11.41
C ALA A 180 0.05 -7.09 -10.91
N HIS A 181 0.13 -6.78 -9.61
CA HIS A 181 -0.56 -5.61 -9.04
C HIS A 181 -0.20 -4.28 -9.72
N SER A 182 1.06 -4.08 -10.11
CA SER A 182 1.52 -2.82 -10.72
C SER A 182 0.91 -2.62 -12.10
N PHE A 183 0.81 -3.68 -12.90
CA PHE A 183 0.13 -3.66 -14.18
C PHE A 183 -1.37 -3.38 -14.02
N LEU A 184 -2.04 -4.13 -13.14
CA LEU A 184 -3.47 -3.96 -12.87
C LEU A 184 -3.78 -2.56 -12.33
N HIS A 185 -2.91 -2.01 -11.49
CA HIS A 185 -3.04 -0.66 -10.97
C HIS A 185 -2.94 0.39 -12.09
N SER A 186 -1.97 0.25 -13.00
CA SER A 186 -1.87 1.11 -14.19
C SER A 186 -3.12 1.03 -15.06
N VAL A 187 -3.67 -0.18 -15.30
CA VAL A 187 -4.93 -0.36 -16.03
C VAL A 187 -6.09 0.33 -15.31
N ALA A 188 -6.19 0.21 -13.99
CA ALA A 188 -7.20 0.88 -13.20
C ALA A 188 -7.07 2.42 -13.30
N VAL A 189 -5.86 2.96 -13.21
CA VAL A 189 -5.60 4.40 -13.34
C VAL A 189 -5.98 4.92 -14.73
N LEU A 190 -5.58 4.22 -15.79
CA LEU A 190 -5.89 4.56 -17.17
C LEU A 190 -7.39 4.49 -17.45
N SER A 191 -8.07 3.42 -17.00
CA SER A 191 -9.50 3.22 -17.23
C SER A 191 -10.36 4.21 -16.45
N THR A 192 -9.94 4.61 -15.25
CA THR A 192 -10.76 5.46 -14.37
C THR A 192 -10.52 6.96 -14.56
N THR A 193 -9.32 7.38 -14.98
CA THR A 193 -8.96 8.80 -15.07
C THR A 193 -9.29 9.38 -16.46
N PRO A 194 -10.25 10.33 -16.58
CA PRO A 194 -10.70 10.83 -17.89
C PRO A 194 -9.59 11.49 -18.72
N ILE A 195 -8.65 12.17 -18.05
CA ILE A 195 -7.52 12.84 -18.69
C ILE A 195 -6.65 11.80 -19.41
N TYR A 196 -6.31 10.70 -18.74
CA TYR A 196 -5.50 9.64 -19.35
C TYR A 196 -6.25 8.92 -20.48
N ARG A 197 -7.56 8.70 -20.36
CA ARG A 197 -8.38 8.18 -21.48
C ARG A 197 -8.41 9.13 -22.68
N LYS A 198 -8.40 10.45 -22.46
CA LYS A 198 -8.33 11.43 -23.56
C LYS A 198 -6.96 11.36 -24.24
N GLN A 199 -5.89 11.36 -23.46
CA GLN A 199 -4.51 11.27 -23.98
C GLN A 199 -4.28 9.97 -24.76
N LEU A 200 -4.71 8.82 -24.22
CA LEU A 200 -4.60 7.53 -24.89
C LEU A 200 -5.31 7.52 -26.26
N ARG A 201 -6.52 8.09 -26.33
CA ARG A 201 -7.26 8.21 -27.59
C ARG A 201 -6.55 9.11 -28.62
N MET A 202 -5.92 10.19 -28.16
CA MET A 202 -5.15 11.07 -29.06
C MET A 202 -3.90 10.35 -29.60
N MET A 203 -3.20 9.60 -28.75
CA MET A 203 -2.03 8.82 -29.16
C MET A 203 -2.38 7.72 -30.18
N ILE A 204 -3.51 7.04 -30.00
CA ILE A 204 -3.98 6.00 -30.94
C ILE A 204 -4.30 6.62 -32.31
N ARG A 205 -5.08 7.71 -32.34
CA ARG A 205 -5.43 8.41 -33.58
C ARG A 205 -4.22 9.01 -34.30
N SER A 206 -3.21 9.47 -33.56
CA SER A 206 -2.00 10.02 -34.16
C SER A 206 -1.12 8.97 -34.85
N LYS A 207 -1.29 7.68 -34.57
CA LYS A 207 -0.57 6.60 -35.27
C LYS A 207 -1.25 6.15 -36.55
N GLU A 208 -2.51 6.54 -36.75
CA GLU A 208 -3.31 6.18 -37.93
C GLU A 208 -3.12 7.18 -39.09
N ASN A 209 -2.52 8.35 -38.81
CA ASN A 209 -2.17 9.38 -39.79
C ASN A 209 -0.66 9.38 -40.04
#